data_AF-A0A2E2B1Z0-F1
#
_entry.id   AF-A0A2E2B1Z0-F1
#
_cell.length_a   1.000
_cell.length_b   1.000
_cell.length_c   1.000
_cell.angle_alpha   90.00
_cell.angle_beta   90.00
_cell.angle_gamma   90.00
#
_symmetry.space_group_name_H-M   'P 1'
#
loop_
_entity.id
_entity.type
_entity.pdbx_description
1 polymer ?
#
loop_
_entity_poly.entity_id
_entity_poly.type
_entity_poly.pdbx_seq_one_letter_code
_entity_poly.pdbx_strand_id
1 'polypeptide(L)'
;MKISVKILIIVAAITMAGGLLLGWVFFGRSEEVHSHAGTSDTETVWTCSMHPQIRQNEPGSCPICGMDLIPLENSTNESIDARAISMSPTAMQLANVSTAVVGEGKAVKTIRLNGKVQADERLVYSQSTHFSGRVEKLTVNFTGEFVSKGSTIATLYSPELVTAQEELLEAHKIRKSQPYLYQAAREKLKNWKLTDRQIDQIISSGKVGDKFPVKADQSGYVISKMVNPGDYVKRGQALYKMANLSRVWVLFDVYESELPWINKKDSVQFTIGSLPGKKFSGVIEYLDPVIDPKTRVAKARVVVKNGDHQLKPEMFASGEVKSEIARPGTQLTVPKSAVMWTGKRSVVYVKLQTDQGLHFKMREVTLGPALGDAFIVEEGLDPGEEIVVNGTFSIDAAAQLAGKPSMMSPQGASSSQGGAAMTGHSHGGMTPPQTDHSQHEVEKQLEVNKSDQTYASDPEFRSQLRAVFTAYLPVKDALVASDVKMASQRAKDLLSVISKVDMTLVKGDAHKEWMKDLEVLHSTTKKMVNESDLEIEREMLSPLSDQLFHTLKKFQVEVSGFRQYCPMVADNQGAYWLSDSDEVLNPYFGNKMLTCGNVEEEL
;
A
#
# COMPACT_ATOMS: atom_id res chain seq x y z
N MET A 1 9.56 102.97 20.59
CA MET A 1 8.50 103.04 19.55
C MET A 1 7.62 101.80 19.70
N LYS A 2 6.41 101.93 20.28
CA LYS A 2 5.51 100.79 20.50
C LYS A 2 4.74 100.54 19.20
N ILE A 3 5.11 99.49 18.46
CA ILE A 3 4.38 99.07 17.26
C ILE A 3 3.09 98.41 17.72
N SER A 4 1.96 98.97 17.29
CA SER A 4 0.63 98.53 17.70
C SER A 4 0.33 97.15 17.12
N VAL A 5 -0.22 96.23 17.91
CA VAL A 5 -0.51 94.82 17.53
C VAL A 5 -1.32 94.71 16.23
N LYS A 6 -2.15 95.72 15.92
CA LYS A 6 -2.89 95.81 14.66
C LYS A 6 -1.98 95.90 13.43
N ILE A 7 -0.83 96.57 13.53
CA ILE A 7 0.12 96.71 12.41
C ILE A 7 0.84 95.38 12.15
N LEU A 8 1.13 94.61 13.19
CA LEU A 8 1.75 93.28 13.05
C LEU A 8 0.83 92.29 12.32
N ILE A 9 -0.47 92.33 12.63
CA ILE A 9 -1.48 91.46 12.00
C ILE A 9 -1.68 91.84 10.52
N ILE A 10 -1.68 93.13 10.19
CA ILE A 10 -1.82 93.60 8.81
C ILE A 10 -0.60 93.18 7.97
N VAL A 11 0.61 93.31 8.51
CA VAL A 11 1.83 92.89 7.80
C VAL A 11 1.85 91.37 7.59
N ALA A 12 1.43 90.58 8.58
CA ALA A 12 1.34 89.12 8.46
C ALA A 12 0.29 88.67 7.43
N ALA A 13 -0.84 89.37 7.34
CA ALA A 13 -1.87 89.08 6.35
C ALA A 13 -1.40 89.41 4.92
N ILE A 14 -0.67 90.51 4.75
CA ILE A 14 -0.13 90.92 3.45
C ILE A 14 0.98 89.97 2.99
N THR A 15 1.85 89.49 3.88
CA THR A 15 2.88 88.50 3.52
C THR A 15 2.28 87.14 3.19
N MET A 16 1.22 86.72 3.88
CA MET A 16 0.50 85.46 3.57
C MET A 16 -0.24 85.55 2.23
N ALA A 17 -0.91 86.67 1.94
CA ALA A 17 -1.57 86.90 0.66
C ALA A 17 -0.58 87.01 -0.50
N GLY A 18 0.57 87.67 -0.28
CA GLY A 18 1.66 87.75 -1.25
C GLY A 18 2.29 86.39 -1.54
N GLY A 19 2.46 85.54 -0.52
CA GLY A 19 2.94 84.17 -0.67
C GLY A 19 1.99 83.27 -1.45
N LEU A 20 0.67 83.39 -1.21
CA LEU A 20 -0.35 82.65 -1.96
C LEU A 20 -0.44 83.08 -3.43
N LEU A 21 -0.30 84.38 -3.71
CA LEU A 21 -0.27 84.90 -5.08
C LEU A 21 0.98 84.46 -5.85
N LEU A 22 2.15 84.46 -5.22
CA LEU A 22 3.39 83.97 -5.82
C LEU A 22 3.35 82.45 -6.07
N GLY A 23 2.74 81.67 -5.17
CA GLY A 23 2.52 80.23 -5.36
C GLY A 23 1.62 79.92 -6.56
N TRP A 24 0.57 80.72 -6.77
CA TRP A 24 -0.36 80.53 -7.89
C TRP A 24 0.25 80.92 -9.25
N VAL A 25 1.12 81.93 -9.29
CA VAL A 25 1.79 82.37 -10.54
C VAL A 25 2.89 81.41 -11.00
N PHE A 26 3.59 80.75 -10.07
CA PHE A 26 4.68 79.81 -10.40
C PHE A 26 4.25 78.35 -10.58
N PHE A 27 3.14 77.91 -9.99
CA PHE A 27 2.63 76.53 -10.10
C PHE A 27 1.28 76.41 -10.84
N GLY A 28 0.71 77.52 -11.32
CA GLY A 28 -0.59 77.55 -12.01
C GLY A 28 -0.53 77.48 -13.54
N ARG A 29 -0.22 76.31 -14.10
CA ARG A 29 -0.55 75.87 -15.49
C ARG A 29 -0.11 74.39 -15.61
N SER A 30 -0.82 73.43 -16.20
CA SER A 30 -1.87 73.41 -17.23
C SER A 30 -2.55 72.04 -17.20
N GLU A 31 -3.89 71.97 -17.12
CA GLU A 31 -4.62 70.78 -17.57
C GLU A 31 -4.75 70.87 -19.10
N GLU A 32 -3.82 70.19 -19.79
CA GLU A 32 -4.07 69.74 -21.15
C GLU A 32 -5.20 68.71 -21.10
N VAL A 33 -6.31 69.02 -21.77
CA VAL A 33 -7.29 68.01 -22.17
C VAL A 33 -6.60 67.14 -23.22
N HIS A 34 -5.94 66.08 -22.77
CA HIS A 34 -5.65 64.94 -23.64
C HIS A 34 -6.99 64.29 -23.97
N SER A 35 -7.49 64.59 -25.16
CA SER A 35 -8.41 63.70 -25.84
C SER A 35 -7.69 62.37 -26.07
N HIS A 36 -7.82 61.45 -25.12
CA HIS A 36 -7.69 60.04 -25.45
C HIS A 36 -8.91 59.69 -26.31
N ALA A 37 -8.79 59.96 -27.60
CA ALA A 37 -9.26 58.99 -28.58
C ALA A 37 -8.40 57.74 -28.36
N GLY A 38 -8.71 57.01 -27.28
CA GLY A 38 -8.24 55.65 -27.12
C GLY A 38 -8.90 54.88 -28.24
N THR A 39 -8.14 54.61 -29.29
CA THR A 39 -8.27 53.34 -29.98
C THR A 39 -8.47 52.29 -28.89
N SER A 40 -9.57 51.55 -28.96
CA SER A 40 -9.68 50.28 -28.25
C SER A 40 -8.68 49.33 -28.92
N ASP A 41 -7.39 49.59 -28.71
CA ASP A 41 -6.37 48.57 -28.89
C ASP A 41 -6.65 47.59 -27.77
N THR A 42 -7.35 46.52 -28.13
CA THR A 42 -7.34 45.28 -27.37
C THR A 42 -5.88 44.95 -27.12
N GLU A 43 -5.35 45.27 -25.92
CA GLU A 43 -4.01 44.86 -25.52
C GLU A 43 -3.96 43.35 -25.67
N THR A 44 -3.32 42.92 -26.75
CA THR A 44 -3.24 41.51 -27.12
C THR A 44 -2.17 40.92 -26.23
N VAL A 45 -2.60 40.14 -25.24
CA VAL A 45 -1.69 39.50 -24.30
C VAL A 45 -1.06 38.30 -25.01
N TRP A 46 0.25 38.16 -24.97
CA TRP A 46 1.02 37.07 -25.57
C TRP A 46 1.45 36.07 -24.50
N THR A 47 1.45 34.77 -24.79
CA THR A 47 1.84 33.71 -23.85
C THR A 47 2.68 32.61 -24.50
N CYS A 48 3.41 31.83 -23.71
CA CYS A 48 4.24 30.73 -24.21
C CYS A 48 3.49 29.38 -24.09
N SER A 49 3.46 28.59 -25.17
CA SER A 49 2.80 27.26 -25.17
C SER A 49 3.35 26.29 -24.12
N MET A 50 4.63 26.39 -23.76
CA MET A 50 5.26 25.57 -22.72
C MET A 50 5.25 26.22 -21.33
N HIS A 51 5.13 27.54 -21.25
CA HIS A 51 5.13 28.29 -19.99
C HIS A 51 3.95 29.26 -19.96
N PRO A 52 2.70 28.78 -19.82
CA PRO A 52 1.49 29.61 -19.94
C PRO A 52 1.35 30.68 -18.83
N GLN A 53 2.17 30.57 -17.78
CA GLN A 53 2.29 31.56 -16.71
C GLN A 53 2.98 32.85 -17.19
N ILE A 54 3.76 32.79 -18.28
CA ILE A 54 4.38 33.97 -18.89
C ILE A 54 3.34 34.67 -19.75
N ARG A 55 3.04 35.93 -19.41
CA ARG A 55 2.15 36.81 -20.14
C ARG A 55 2.81 38.16 -20.37
N GLN A 56 2.87 38.59 -21.62
CA GLN A 56 3.46 39.87 -22.00
C GLN A 56 2.48 40.64 -22.87
N ASN A 57 2.53 41.97 -22.82
CA ASN A 57 1.68 42.82 -23.65
C ASN A 57 2.24 43.02 -25.06
N GLU A 58 3.41 42.44 -25.33
CA GLU A 58 4.14 42.55 -26.60
C GLU A 58 4.62 41.17 -27.09
N PRO A 59 4.75 40.97 -28.41
CA PRO A 59 5.35 39.77 -28.96
C PRO A 59 6.84 39.70 -28.59
N GLY A 60 7.33 38.49 -28.30
CA GLY A 60 8.72 38.27 -27.89
C GLY A 60 9.00 36.79 -27.67
N SER A 61 10.18 36.47 -27.12
CA SER A 61 10.54 35.09 -26.77
C SER A 61 10.35 34.85 -25.27
N CYS A 62 9.88 33.66 -24.91
CA CYS A 62 9.69 33.23 -23.54
C CYS A 62 11.02 33.27 -22.76
N PRO A 63 11.10 33.97 -21.61
CA PRO A 63 12.34 34.10 -20.85
C PRO A 63 12.78 32.80 -20.16
N ILE A 64 11.91 31.79 -20.11
CA ILE A 64 12.23 30.48 -19.50
C ILE A 64 12.79 29.51 -20.55
N CYS A 65 12.16 29.39 -21.73
CA CYS A 65 12.51 28.38 -22.72
C CYS A 65 12.93 28.91 -24.09
N GLY A 66 12.92 30.22 -24.30
CA GLY A 66 13.38 30.87 -25.53
C GLY A 66 12.47 30.70 -26.76
N MET A 67 11.31 30.06 -26.63
CA MET A 67 10.32 29.94 -27.72
C MET A 67 9.49 31.21 -27.87
N ASP A 68 9.07 31.53 -29.10
CA ASP A 68 8.22 32.70 -29.38
C ASP A 68 6.87 32.64 -28.67
N LEU A 69 6.43 33.79 -28.16
CA LEU A 69 5.13 33.97 -27.54
C LEU A 69 4.05 34.00 -28.63
N ILE A 70 2.89 33.45 -28.32
CA ILE A 70 1.69 33.39 -29.17
C ILE A 70 0.59 34.32 -28.62
N PRO A 71 -0.19 35.00 -29.46
CA PRO A 71 -1.20 35.96 -29.01
C PRO A 71 -2.42 35.23 -28.43
N LEU A 72 -2.98 35.75 -27.34
CA LEU A 72 -4.23 35.27 -26.73
C LEU A 72 -5.43 35.97 -27.36
N GLU A 73 -6.35 35.19 -27.90
CA GLU A 73 -7.64 35.70 -28.36
C GLU A 73 -8.53 36.06 -27.16
N ASN A 74 -8.73 37.36 -26.92
CA ASN A 74 -9.72 37.85 -25.99
C ASN A 74 -11.08 37.98 -26.71
N SER A 75 -11.98 37.02 -26.50
CA SER A 75 -13.39 37.19 -26.87
C SER A 75 -14.08 38.05 -25.82
N THR A 76 -14.04 39.37 -26.02
CA THR A 76 -14.81 40.35 -25.24
C THR A 76 -16.28 40.30 -25.64
N ASN A 77 -17.06 39.43 -24.99
CA ASN A 77 -18.53 39.51 -24.99
C ASN A 77 -19.04 39.40 -23.54
N GLU A 78 -19.65 40.49 -23.06
CA GLU A 78 -20.09 40.73 -21.66
C GLU A 78 -21.19 39.79 -21.12
N SER A 79 -21.61 38.76 -21.87
CA SER A 79 -22.68 37.83 -21.45
C SER A 79 -22.20 36.41 -21.10
N ILE A 80 -20.90 36.14 -21.18
CA ILE A 80 -20.32 34.82 -20.90
C ILE A 80 -19.53 34.88 -19.58
N ASP A 81 -19.68 33.87 -18.73
CA ASP A 81 -18.87 33.73 -17.51
C ASP A 81 -17.38 33.81 -17.88
N ALA A 82 -16.70 34.85 -17.39
CA ALA A 82 -15.31 35.15 -17.71
C ALA A 82 -14.35 33.98 -17.39
N ARG A 83 -14.78 32.99 -16.60
CA ARG A 83 -14.03 31.80 -16.21
C ARG A 83 -14.30 30.57 -17.08
N ALA A 84 -15.22 30.64 -18.05
CA ALA A 84 -15.53 29.53 -18.96
C ALA A 84 -14.67 29.57 -20.23
N ILE A 85 -14.32 28.40 -20.75
CA ILE A 85 -13.62 28.23 -22.03
C ILE A 85 -14.61 27.86 -23.13
N SER A 86 -14.53 28.51 -24.30
CA SER A 86 -15.34 28.17 -25.47
C SER A 86 -14.64 27.09 -26.29
N MET A 87 -15.39 26.14 -26.84
CA MET A 87 -14.88 25.17 -27.81
C MET A 87 -15.82 25.06 -29.01
N SER A 88 -15.22 24.98 -30.21
CA SER A 88 -15.97 24.67 -31.42
C SER A 88 -16.37 23.19 -31.46
N PRO A 89 -17.46 22.83 -32.18
CA PRO A 89 -17.85 21.43 -32.35
C PRO A 89 -16.73 20.56 -32.93
N THR A 90 -15.94 21.10 -33.87
CA THR A 90 -14.78 20.42 -34.45
C THR A 90 -13.68 20.18 -33.43
N ALA A 91 -13.39 21.16 -32.57
CA ALA A 91 -12.39 21.02 -31.51
C ALA A 91 -12.81 19.95 -30.48
N MET A 92 -14.10 19.90 -30.13
CA MET A 92 -14.64 18.83 -29.28
C MET A 92 -14.47 17.45 -29.90
N GLN A 93 -14.73 17.32 -31.21
CA GLN A 93 -14.61 16.05 -31.90
C GLN A 93 -13.15 15.60 -32.03
N LEU A 94 -12.22 16.53 -32.31
CA LEU A 94 -10.78 16.26 -32.34
C LEU A 94 -10.23 15.87 -30.96
N ALA A 95 -10.72 16.51 -29.90
CA ALA A 95 -10.35 16.20 -28.52
C ALA A 95 -11.15 15.04 -27.92
N ASN A 96 -12.00 14.37 -28.71
CA ASN A 96 -12.86 13.25 -28.30
C ASN A 96 -13.65 13.55 -27.01
N VAL A 97 -14.17 14.78 -26.91
CA VAL A 97 -14.89 15.25 -25.73
C VAL A 97 -16.27 14.61 -25.71
N SER A 98 -16.59 13.93 -24.61
CA SER A 98 -17.93 13.40 -24.36
C SER A 98 -18.43 13.85 -23.00
N THR A 99 -19.73 14.03 -22.90
CA THR A 99 -20.40 14.53 -21.71
C THR A 99 -21.43 13.56 -21.17
N ALA A 100 -21.75 13.66 -19.89
CA ALA A 100 -22.80 12.91 -19.24
C ALA A 100 -23.59 13.81 -18.29
N VAL A 101 -24.89 13.54 -18.16
CA VAL A 101 -25.75 14.24 -17.20
C VAL A 101 -25.50 13.67 -15.80
N VAL A 102 -25.34 14.55 -14.81
CA VAL A 102 -25.22 14.17 -13.41
C VAL A 102 -26.57 13.60 -12.95
N GLY A 103 -26.57 12.30 -12.67
CA GLY A 103 -27.75 11.55 -12.29
C GLY A 103 -27.88 11.40 -10.77
N GLU A 104 -29.12 11.43 -10.30
CA GLU A 104 -29.47 10.97 -8.96
C GLU A 104 -29.70 9.46 -8.97
N GLY A 105 -28.98 8.74 -8.11
CA GLY A 105 -29.12 7.29 -8.02
C GLY A 105 -28.99 6.77 -6.60
N LYS A 106 -29.43 5.52 -6.40
CA LYS A 106 -29.01 4.76 -5.23
C LYS A 106 -27.53 4.45 -5.38
N ALA A 107 -26.75 4.90 -4.41
CA ALA A 107 -25.33 4.60 -4.34
C ALA A 107 -25.14 3.11 -3.99
N VAL A 108 -24.94 2.28 -5.03
CA VAL A 108 -24.61 0.86 -4.87
C VAL A 108 -23.14 0.67 -5.19
N LYS A 109 -22.35 0.25 -4.20
CA LYS A 109 -20.96 -0.11 -4.39
C LYS A 109 -20.88 -1.60 -4.74
N THR A 110 -20.28 -1.90 -5.89
CA THR A 110 -19.94 -3.29 -6.25
C THR A 110 -18.51 -3.56 -5.83
N ILE A 111 -18.32 -4.55 -4.96
CA ILE A 111 -17.02 -4.93 -4.41
C ILE A 111 -16.66 -6.29 -4.97
N ARG A 112 -15.48 -6.36 -5.58
CA ARG A 112 -14.92 -7.62 -6.07
C ARG A 112 -14.08 -8.24 -4.97
N LEU A 113 -14.44 -9.47 -4.63
CA LEU A 113 -13.78 -10.25 -3.60
C LEU A 113 -12.99 -11.38 -4.23
N ASN A 114 -11.75 -11.56 -3.80
CA ASN A 114 -10.96 -12.71 -4.17
C ASN A 114 -10.90 -13.67 -2.99
N GLY A 115 -10.89 -14.96 -3.27
CA GLY A 115 -10.98 -15.94 -2.20
C GLY A 115 -10.62 -17.34 -2.63
N LYS A 116 -10.84 -18.27 -1.73
CA LYS A 116 -10.62 -19.70 -1.98
C LYS A 116 -11.62 -20.59 -1.28
N VAL A 117 -11.81 -21.77 -1.84
CA VAL A 117 -12.59 -22.84 -1.22
C VAL A 117 -11.74 -23.51 -0.14
N GLN A 118 -12.31 -23.76 1.03
CA GLN A 118 -11.68 -24.47 2.13
C GLN A 118 -12.64 -25.53 2.69
N ALA A 119 -12.09 -26.60 3.25
CA ALA A 119 -12.89 -27.56 3.99
C ALA A 119 -13.56 -26.87 5.20
N ASP A 120 -14.82 -27.20 5.47
CA ASP A 120 -15.49 -26.74 6.70
C ASP A 120 -14.76 -27.36 7.89
N GLU A 121 -14.08 -26.54 8.70
CA GLU A 121 -13.27 -27.01 9.82
C GLU A 121 -14.09 -27.81 10.84
N ARG A 122 -15.40 -27.51 10.96
CA ARG A 122 -16.32 -28.25 11.84
C ARG A 122 -16.56 -29.68 11.35
N LEU A 123 -16.24 -29.98 10.09
CA LEU A 123 -16.37 -31.27 9.44
C LEU A 123 -15.01 -31.94 9.17
N VAL A 124 -13.94 -31.36 9.74
CA VAL A 124 -12.59 -31.94 9.75
C VAL A 124 -12.39 -32.70 11.05
N TYR A 125 -11.92 -33.94 10.97
CA TYR A 125 -11.67 -34.78 12.12
C TYR A 125 -10.34 -35.52 11.99
N SER A 126 -9.74 -35.80 13.14
CA SER A 126 -8.49 -36.55 13.24
C SER A 126 -8.81 -38.00 13.58
N GLN A 127 -8.40 -38.92 12.71
CA GLN A 127 -8.58 -40.35 12.93
C GLN A 127 -7.40 -40.88 13.73
N SER A 128 -7.61 -41.09 15.04
CA SER A 128 -6.61 -41.65 15.95
C SER A 128 -6.73 -43.15 16.13
N THR A 129 -5.65 -43.79 16.57
CA THR A 129 -5.68 -45.18 17.07
C THR A 129 -6.10 -45.24 18.54
N HIS A 130 -6.83 -46.28 18.92
CA HIS A 130 -7.28 -46.51 20.31
C HIS A 130 -6.28 -47.34 21.13
N PHE A 131 -5.26 -47.90 20.50
CA PHE A 131 -4.23 -48.75 21.10
C PHE A 131 -2.87 -48.51 20.43
N SER A 132 -1.79 -48.81 21.14
CA SER A 132 -0.42 -48.66 20.63
C SER A 132 -0.03 -49.86 19.77
N GLY A 133 0.80 -49.64 18.75
CA GLY A 133 1.26 -50.74 17.90
C GLY A 133 2.10 -50.30 16.69
N ARG A 134 2.70 -51.25 16.00
CA ARG A 134 3.41 -51.03 14.73
C ARG A 134 2.44 -51.14 13.57
N VAL A 135 2.49 -50.19 12.63
CA VAL A 135 1.69 -50.22 11.41
C VAL A 135 2.22 -51.32 10.49
N GLU A 136 1.42 -52.35 10.25
CA GLU A 136 1.76 -53.46 9.35
C GLU A 136 1.34 -53.16 7.91
N LYS A 137 0.12 -52.65 7.76
CA LYS A 137 -0.46 -52.39 6.44
C LYS A 137 -1.36 -51.16 6.50
N LEU A 138 -1.19 -50.27 5.54
CA LEU A 138 -2.16 -49.20 5.27
C LEU A 138 -3.07 -49.67 4.15
N THR A 139 -4.38 -49.64 4.40
CA THR A 139 -5.38 -49.88 3.34
C THR A 139 -5.57 -48.60 2.53
N VAL A 140 -5.50 -47.45 3.22
CA VAL A 140 -5.55 -46.11 2.64
C VAL A 140 -4.15 -45.51 2.66
N ASN A 141 -3.51 -45.40 1.49
CA ASN A 141 -2.07 -45.08 1.40
C ASN A 141 -1.74 -43.72 0.76
N PHE A 142 -2.71 -43.00 0.19
CA PHE A 142 -2.54 -41.66 -0.38
C PHE A 142 -3.61 -40.66 0.10
N THR A 143 -3.34 -39.37 -0.06
CA THR A 143 -4.28 -38.27 0.25
C THR A 143 -5.30 -38.08 -0.89
N GLY A 144 -6.53 -37.73 -0.55
CA GLY A 144 -7.64 -37.57 -1.50
C GLY A 144 -8.51 -38.80 -1.67
N GLU A 145 -8.15 -39.94 -1.05
CA GLU A 145 -8.99 -41.14 -1.04
C GLU A 145 -10.23 -40.93 -0.17
N PHE A 146 -11.38 -41.41 -0.63
CA PHE A 146 -12.62 -41.40 0.14
C PHE A 146 -12.73 -42.66 1.01
N VAL A 147 -13.07 -42.46 2.27
CA VAL A 147 -13.20 -43.53 3.26
C VAL A 147 -14.60 -43.50 3.85
N SER A 148 -15.21 -44.67 3.97
CA SER A 148 -16.54 -44.81 4.58
C SER A 148 -16.41 -45.16 6.05
N LYS A 149 -17.35 -44.67 6.87
CA LYS A 149 -17.44 -45.05 8.29
C LYS A 149 -17.44 -46.57 8.44
N GLY A 150 -16.58 -47.08 9.30
CA GLY A 150 -16.42 -48.50 9.61
C GLY A 150 -15.50 -49.28 8.68
N SER A 151 -15.03 -48.70 7.56
CA SER A 151 -14.04 -49.38 6.70
C SER A 151 -12.68 -49.46 7.38
N THR A 152 -11.94 -50.53 7.13
CA THR A 152 -10.57 -50.70 7.64
C THR A 152 -9.63 -49.76 6.90
N ILE A 153 -8.92 -48.90 7.64
CA ILE A 153 -7.98 -47.91 7.10
C ILE A 153 -6.52 -48.34 7.26
N ALA A 154 -6.21 -49.05 8.35
CA ALA A 154 -4.89 -49.56 8.67
C ALA A 154 -5.00 -50.87 9.44
N THR A 155 -3.94 -51.66 9.43
CA THR A 155 -3.76 -52.87 10.25
C THR A 155 -2.51 -52.70 11.08
N LEU A 156 -2.63 -52.86 12.39
CA LEU A 156 -1.56 -52.66 13.36
C LEU A 156 -1.24 -53.97 14.07
N TYR A 157 0.04 -54.20 14.33
CA TYR A 157 0.52 -55.19 15.29
C TYR A 157 0.65 -54.55 16.67
N SER A 158 -0.08 -55.06 17.66
CA SER A 158 -0.09 -54.51 19.03
C SER A 158 0.25 -55.60 20.05
N PRO A 159 1.46 -55.56 20.64
CA PRO A 159 1.82 -56.48 21.72
C PRO A 159 0.87 -56.39 22.92
N GLU A 160 0.42 -55.19 23.26
CA GLU A 160 -0.49 -54.96 24.39
C GLU A 160 -1.85 -55.67 24.19
N LEU A 161 -2.38 -55.66 22.95
CA LEU A 161 -3.61 -56.38 22.63
C LEU A 161 -3.42 -57.89 22.55
N VAL A 162 -2.24 -58.38 22.17
CA VAL A 162 -1.89 -59.81 22.20
C VAL A 162 -1.92 -60.29 23.66
N THR A 163 -1.19 -59.62 24.55
CA THR A 163 -1.17 -59.96 25.99
C THR A 163 -2.55 -59.88 26.62
N ALA A 164 -3.34 -58.85 26.31
CA ALA A 164 -4.69 -58.73 26.87
C ALA A 164 -5.68 -59.81 26.38
N GLN A 165 -5.48 -60.36 25.17
CA GLN A 165 -6.26 -61.51 24.71
C GLN A 165 -5.88 -62.78 25.48
N GLU A 166 -4.59 -63.01 25.72
CA GLU A 166 -4.13 -64.14 26.54
C GLU A 166 -4.71 -64.06 27.95
N GLU A 167 -4.65 -62.88 28.58
CA GLU A 167 -5.28 -62.61 29.88
C GLU A 167 -6.78 -62.90 29.87
N LEU A 168 -7.51 -62.49 28.81
CA LEU A 168 -8.94 -62.78 28.67
C LEU A 168 -9.21 -64.29 28.58
N LEU A 169 -8.43 -65.01 27.78
CA LEU A 169 -8.60 -66.45 27.56
C LEU A 169 -8.34 -67.23 28.86
N GLU A 170 -7.30 -66.86 29.62
CA GLU A 170 -7.04 -67.46 30.94
C GLU A 170 -8.13 -67.11 31.95
N ALA A 171 -8.54 -65.84 32.03
CA ALA A 171 -9.62 -65.42 32.91
C ALA A 171 -10.96 -66.11 32.57
N HIS A 172 -11.20 -66.43 31.29
CA HIS A 172 -12.38 -67.15 30.85
C HIS A 172 -12.45 -68.60 31.37
N LYS A 173 -11.30 -69.27 31.56
CA LYS A 173 -11.22 -70.63 32.12
C LYS A 173 -11.66 -70.66 33.58
N ILE A 174 -11.33 -69.60 34.34
CA ILE A 174 -11.67 -69.46 35.76
C ILE A 174 -12.89 -68.57 36.02
N ARG A 175 -13.71 -68.27 35.00
CA ARG A 175 -14.85 -67.35 35.11
C ARG A 175 -15.87 -67.71 36.20
N LYS A 176 -16.00 -69.00 36.53
CA LYS A 176 -16.93 -69.49 37.57
C LYS A 176 -16.39 -69.24 38.98
N SER A 177 -15.07 -69.32 39.18
CA SER A 177 -14.42 -69.12 40.47
C SER A 177 -14.00 -67.68 40.71
N GLN A 178 -13.67 -66.92 39.66
CA GLN A 178 -13.26 -65.52 39.73
C GLN A 178 -14.00 -64.66 38.67
N PRO A 179 -15.30 -64.38 38.86
CA PRO A 179 -16.11 -63.65 37.88
C PRO A 179 -15.63 -62.20 37.67
N TYR A 180 -15.15 -61.54 38.72
CA TYR A 180 -14.64 -60.16 38.65
C TYR A 180 -13.39 -60.04 37.76
N LEU A 181 -12.49 -61.03 37.80
CA LEU A 181 -11.28 -61.02 36.97
C LEU A 181 -11.62 -61.18 35.49
N TYR A 182 -12.56 -62.07 35.17
CA TYR A 182 -13.08 -62.23 33.82
C TYR A 182 -13.74 -60.93 33.31
N GLN A 183 -14.55 -60.29 34.14
CA GLN A 183 -15.18 -59.02 33.79
C GLN A 183 -14.15 -57.90 33.58
N ALA A 184 -13.13 -57.79 34.44
CA ALA A 184 -12.06 -56.82 34.30
C ALA A 184 -11.27 -57.00 32.99
N ALA A 185 -10.96 -58.25 32.62
CA ALA A 185 -10.30 -58.56 31.34
C ALA A 185 -11.16 -58.17 30.13
N ARG A 186 -12.48 -58.41 30.18
CA ARG A 186 -13.41 -57.95 29.13
C ARG A 186 -13.45 -56.43 29.01
N GLU A 187 -13.59 -55.73 30.14
CA GLU A 187 -13.66 -54.27 30.17
C GLU A 187 -12.35 -53.62 29.67
N LYS A 188 -11.19 -54.23 29.96
CA LYS A 188 -9.88 -53.80 29.42
C LYS A 188 -9.89 -53.76 27.88
N LEU A 189 -10.38 -54.80 27.21
CA LEU A 189 -10.47 -54.83 25.74
C LEU A 189 -11.53 -53.86 25.19
N LYS A 190 -12.67 -53.69 25.89
CA LYS A 190 -13.69 -52.69 25.52
C LYS A 190 -13.15 -51.25 25.59
N ASN A 191 -12.28 -50.95 26.54
CA ASN A 191 -11.62 -49.64 26.65
C ASN A 191 -10.73 -49.31 25.45
N TRP A 192 -10.33 -50.31 24.66
CA TRP A 192 -9.64 -50.16 23.37
C TRP A 192 -10.58 -50.27 22.16
N LYS A 193 -11.90 -50.12 22.39
CA LYS A 193 -12.97 -50.11 21.38
C LYS A 193 -13.19 -51.44 20.65
N LEU A 194 -12.75 -52.58 21.22
CA LEU A 194 -13.22 -53.87 20.73
C LEU A 194 -14.69 -54.04 21.10
N THR A 195 -15.50 -54.44 20.12
CA THR A 195 -16.93 -54.73 20.33
C THR A 195 -17.13 -56.05 21.07
N ASP A 196 -18.24 -56.20 21.80
CA ASP A 196 -18.55 -57.47 22.48
C ASP A 196 -18.51 -58.67 21.52
N ARG A 197 -18.98 -58.49 20.27
CA ARG A 197 -18.90 -59.52 19.23
C ARG A 197 -17.47 -59.94 18.93
N GLN A 198 -16.53 -59.00 18.86
CA GLN A 198 -15.10 -59.30 18.63
C GLN A 198 -14.49 -60.02 19.84
N ILE A 199 -14.86 -59.61 21.05
CA ILE A 199 -14.40 -60.25 22.29
C ILE A 199 -14.93 -61.69 22.38
N ASP A 200 -16.19 -61.92 22.06
CA ASP A 200 -16.80 -63.25 22.05
C ASP A 200 -16.23 -64.14 20.93
N GLN A 201 -15.86 -63.55 19.80
CA GLN A 201 -15.12 -64.25 18.74
C GLN A 201 -13.73 -64.71 19.20
N ILE A 202 -13.00 -63.87 19.94
CA ILE A 202 -11.70 -64.25 20.53
C ILE A 202 -11.88 -65.45 21.45
N ILE A 203 -12.87 -65.39 22.36
CA ILE A 203 -13.16 -66.47 23.32
C ILE A 203 -13.55 -67.77 22.61
N SER A 204 -14.48 -67.71 21.66
CA SER A 204 -14.97 -68.89 20.93
C SER A 204 -13.91 -69.51 20.02
N SER A 205 -13.04 -68.69 19.43
CA SER A 205 -11.94 -69.18 18.59
C SER A 205 -10.80 -69.79 19.40
N GLY A 206 -10.61 -69.35 20.65
CA GLY A 206 -9.49 -69.76 21.51
C GLY A 206 -8.11 -69.36 20.98
N LYS A 207 -8.04 -68.50 19.96
CA LYS A 207 -6.79 -68.09 19.29
C LYS A 207 -6.54 -66.60 19.50
N VAL A 208 -5.29 -66.25 19.74
CA VAL A 208 -4.83 -64.86 19.86
C VAL A 208 -4.51 -64.32 18.47
N GLY A 209 -5.08 -63.17 18.13
CA GLY A 209 -4.75 -62.44 16.91
C GLY A 209 -3.61 -61.45 17.14
N ASP A 210 -2.73 -61.29 16.17
CA ASP A 210 -1.60 -60.34 16.18
C ASP A 210 -1.83 -59.12 15.29
N LYS A 211 -2.81 -59.17 14.37
CA LYS A 211 -3.14 -58.11 13.41
C LYS A 211 -4.51 -57.51 13.69
N PHE A 212 -4.53 -56.23 14.05
CA PHE A 212 -5.74 -55.52 14.43
C PHE A 212 -6.14 -54.46 13.41
N PRO A 213 -7.34 -54.56 12.82
CA PRO A 213 -7.83 -53.54 11.91
C PRO A 213 -8.24 -52.28 12.68
N VAL A 214 -7.68 -51.14 12.29
CA VAL A 214 -8.17 -49.83 12.68
C VAL A 214 -9.25 -49.42 11.68
N LYS A 215 -10.44 -49.13 12.18
CA LYS A 215 -11.61 -48.73 11.37
C LYS A 215 -11.80 -47.23 11.41
N ALA A 216 -12.37 -46.67 10.34
CA ALA A 216 -12.74 -45.26 10.29
C ALA A 216 -13.95 -44.96 11.18
N ASP A 217 -13.86 -43.93 12.01
CA ASP A 217 -14.96 -43.52 12.90
C ASP A 217 -16.05 -42.74 12.16
N GLN A 218 -15.69 -42.08 11.06
CA GLN A 218 -16.58 -41.25 10.24
C GLN A 218 -16.20 -41.34 8.74
N SER A 219 -17.15 -41.03 7.86
CA SER A 219 -16.93 -40.98 6.40
C SER A 219 -16.36 -39.64 5.93
N GLY A 220 -15.38 -39.66 5.03
CA GLY A 220 -14.76 -38.44 4.51
C GLY A 220 -13.54 -38.70 3.63
N TYR A 221 -12.96 -37.63 3.09
CA TYR A 221 -11.76 -37.65 2.29
C TYR A 221 -10.51 -37.46 3.15
N VAL A 222 -9.44 -38.18 2.83
CA VAL A 222 -8.15 -38.06 3.54
C VAL A 222 -7.45 -36.79 3.09
N ILE A 223 -7.35 -35.78 3.96
CA ILE A 223 -6.66 -34.52 3.63
C ILE A 223 -5.19 -34.55 4.04
N SER A 224 -4.81 -35.38 5.01
CA SER A 224 -3.41 -35.58 5.40
C SER A 224 -3.20 -36.99 5.95
N LYS A 225 -2.07 -37.60 5.60
CA LYS A 225 -1.62 -38.89 6.10
C LYS A 225 -0.38 -38.67 6.98
N MET A 226 -0.44 -39.08 8.24
CA MET A 226 0.60 -38.82 9.24
C MET A 226 1.43 -40.07 9.60
N VAL A 227 1.15 -41.21 8.95
CA VAL A 227 1.80 -42.50 9.24
C VAL A 227 2.13 -43.26 7.96
N ASN A 228 3.15 -44.11 8.05
CA ASN A 228 3.61 -45.02 7.01
C ASN A 228 3.69 -46.46 7.54
N PRO A 229 3.70 -47.46 6.65
CA PRO A 229 3.98 -48.84 7.04
C PRO A 229 5.34 -48.93 7.74
N GLY A 230 5.40 -49.66 8.86
CA GLY A 230 6.59 -49.77 9.71
C GLY A 230 6.60 -48.82 10.90
N ASP A 231 5.86 -47.70 10.86
CA ASP A 231 5.83 -46.73 11.95
C ASP A 231 5.22 -47.33 13.22
N TYR A 232 5.74 -46.92 14.38
CA TYR A 232 5.15 -47.24 15.67
C TYR A 232 4.25 -46.10 16.12
N VAL A 233 2.99 -46.40 16.41
CA VAL A 233 1.99 -45.41 16.82
C VAL A 233 1.54 -45.65 18.26
N LYS A 234 1.30 -44.55 18.98
CA LYS A 234 0.79 -44.57 20.35
C LYS A 234 -0.73 -44.43 20.38
N ARG A 235 -1.38 -44.93 21.43
CA ARG A 235 -2.79 -44.63 21.71
C ARG A 235 -3.04 -43.11 21.66
N GLY A 236 -4.07 -42.70 20.92
CA GLY A 236 -4.44 -41.29 20.73
C GLY A 236 -3.66 -40.58 19.61
N GLN A 237 -2.60 -41.19 19.07
CA GLN A 237 -1.88 -40.63 17.93
C GLN A 237 -2.76 -40.65 16.69
N ALA A 238 -2.79 -39.51 16.00
CA ALA A 238 -3.50 -39.33 14.74
C ALA A 238 -2.79 -40.08 13.60
N LEU A 239 -3.54 -40.90 12.87
CA LEU A 239 -3.07 -41.62 11.69
C LEU A 239 -3.38 -40.81 10.42
N TYR A 240 -4.59 -40.25 10.36
CA TYR A 240 -5.09 -39.48 9.23
C TYR A 240 -5.83 -38.24 9.72
N LYS A 241 -5.79 -37.18 8.93
CA LYS A 241 -6.72 -36.05 9.03
C LYS A 241 -7.70 -36.20 7.89
N MET A 242 -8.99 -36.19 8.20
CA MET A 242 -10.06 -36.44 7.25
C MET A 242 -11.06 -35.28 7.25
N ALA A 243 -11.70 -35.04 6.12
CA ALA A 243 -12.69 -33.99 5.95
C ALA A 243 -13.92 -34.50 5.21
N ASN A 244 -15.11 -34.18 5.73
CA ASN A 244 -16.35 -34.34 4.99
C ASN A 244 -16.59 -33.10 4.12
N LEU A 245 -16.50 -33.27 2.79
CA LEU A 245 -16.60 -32.19 1.81
C LEU A 245 -18.03 -31.94 1.29
N SER A 246 -19.07 -32.48 1.94
CA SER A 246 -20.48 -32.21 1.58
C SER A 246 -20.89 -30.75 1.80
N ARG A 247 -20.16 -30.03 2.64
CA ARG A 247 -20.23 -28.58 2.81
C ARG A 247 -18.80 -28.03 2.84
N VAL A 248 -18.62 -26.89 2.20
CA VAL A 248 -17.33 -26.20 2.14
C VAL A 248 -17.52 -24.74 2.52
N TRP A 249 -16.43 -24.12 2.94
CA TRP A 249 -16.35 -22.68 3.11
C TRP A 249 -15.74 -22.08 1.86
N VAL A 250 -16.26 -20.93 1.46
CA VAL A 250 -15.57 -20.04 0.53
C VAL A 250 -15.15 -18.83 1.36
N LEU A 251 -13.84 -18.68 1.54
CA LEU A 251 -13.27 -17.58 2.29
C LEU A 251 -12.85 -16.51 1.29
N PHE A 252 -13.51 -15.36 1.38
CA PHE A 252 -13.17 -14.17 0.64
C PHE A 252 -12.30 -13.25 1.48
N ASP A 253 -11.32 -12.66 0.83
CA ASP A 253 -10.42 -11.69 1.42
C ASP A 253 -11.04 -10.31 1.23
N VAL A 254 -11.28 -9.63 2.35
CA VAL A 254 -11.88 -8.31 2.41
C VAL A 254 -10.82 -7.33 2.88
N TYR A 255 -10.48 -6.35 2.06
CA TYR A 255 -9.53 -5.31 2.44
C TYR A 255 -10.10 -4.39 3.52
N GLU A 256 -9.22 -3.82 4.33
CA GLU A 256 -9.59 -2.88 5.39
C GLU A 256 -10.44 -1.70 4.89
N SER A 257 -10.13 -1.16 3.71
CA SER A 257 -10.88 -0.07 3.07
C SER A 257 -12.29 -0.48 2.60
N GLU A 258 -12.54 -1.78 2.47
CA GLU A 258 -13.80 -2.37 2.00
C GLU A 258 -14.67 -2.89 3.15
N LEU A 259 -14.10 -3.13 4.33
CA LEU A 259 -14.82 -3.61 5.52
C LEU A 259 -16.09 -2.81 5.87
N PRO A 260 -16.10 -1.45 5.84
CA PRO A 260 -17.30 -0.68 6.16
C PRO A 260 -18.49 -0.96 5.22
N TRP A 261 -18.21 -1.56 4.06
CA TRP A 261 -19.17 -1.82 3.01
C TRP A 261 -19.67 -3.25 3.02
N ILE A 262 -19.13 -4.13 3.86
CA ILE A 262 -19.45 -5.55 3.88
C ILE A 262 -20.02 -5.91 5.23
N ASN A 263 -21.26 -6.39 5.22
CA ASN A 263 -21.99 -6.78 6.40
C ASN A 263 -22.22 -8.29 6.44
N LYS A 264 -22.40 -8.80 7.67
CA LYS A 264 -22.93 -10.15 7.86
C LYS A 264 -24.31 -10.23 7.20
N LYS A 265 -24.57 -11.35 6.52
CA LYS A 265 -25.77 -11.65 5.71
C LYS A 265 -25.80 -11.04 4.30
N ASP A 266 -24.76 -10.31 3.88
CA ASP A 266 -24.68 -9.87 2.49
C ASP A 266 -24.64 -11.06 1.55
N SER A 267 -25.28 -10.92 0.40
CA SER A 267 -25.31 -11.93 -0.65
C SER A 267 -24.09 -11.79 -1.54
N VAL A 268 -23.31 -12.86 -1.66
CA VAL A 268 -22.15 -12.96 -2.54
C VAL A 268 -22.50 -13.85 -3.73
N GLN A 269 -22.33 -13.32 -4.93
CA GLN A 269 -22.30 -14.15 -6.14
C GLN A 269 -20.85 -14.43 -6.49
N PHE A 270 -20.50 -15.68 -6.77
CA PHE A 270 -19.12 -16.02 -7.07
C PHE A 270 -18.96 -17.09 -8.14
N THR A 271 -17.80 -17.08 -8.76
CA THR A 271 -17.37 -18.05 -9.77
C THR A 271 -16.08 -18.73 -9.30
N ILE A 272 -15.88 -19.97 -9.73
CA ILE A 272 -14.66 -20.72 -9.46
C ILE A 272 -13.85 -20.79 -10.75
N GLY A 273 -12.58 -20.41 -10.71
CA GLY A 273 -11.74 -20.34 -11.92
C GLY A 273 -11.62 -21.66 -12.67
N SER A 274 -11.68 -22.79 -11.96
CA SER A 274 -11.64 -24.14 -12.53
C SER A 274 -13.00 -24.64 -13.07
N LEU A 275 -14.09 -23.88 -12.88
CA LEU A 275 -15.45 -24.22 -13.31
C LEU A 275 -16.07 -23.05 -14.12
N PRO A 276 -15.59 -22.80 -15.35
CA PRO A 276 -16.07 -21.68 -16.15
C PRO A 276 -17.57 -21.80 -16.47
N GLY A 277 -18.27 -20.65 -16.52
CA GLY A 277 -19.69 -20.57 -16.85
C GLY A 277 -20.66 -20.93 -15.71
N LYS A 278 -20.18 -21.50 -14.60
CA LYS A 278 -21.00 -21.75 -13.41
C LYS A 278 -20.93 -20.59 -12.43
N LYS A 279 -22.10 -20.08 -12.05
CA LYS A 279 -22.25 -19.08 -10.99
C LYS A 279 -22.80 -19.75 -9.74
N PHE A 280 -22.18 -19.46 -8.61
CA PHE A 280 -22.61 -19.87 -7.30
C PHE A 280 -23.09 -18.65 -6.52
N SER A 281 -23.90 -18.88 -5.50
CA SER A 281 -24.37 -17.82 -4.62
C SER A 281 -24.37 -18.33 -3.19
N GLY A 282 -24.04 -17.44 -2.26
CA GLY A 282 -24.05 -17.72 -0.84
C GLY A 282 -24.13 -16.45 -0.04
N VAL A 283 -24.34 -16.58 1.26
CA VAL A 283 -24.41 -15.45 2.19
C VAL A 283 -23.18 -15.43 3.08
N ILE A 284 -22.71 -14.23 3.43
CA ILE A 284 -21.64 -14.06 4.41
C ILE A 284 -22.19 -14.41 5.79
N GLU A 285 -21.86 -15.60 6.29
CA GLU A 285 -22.28 -16.07 7.61
C GLU A 285 -21.39 -15.49 8.72
N TYR A 286 -20.12 -15.25 8.39
CA TYR A 286 -19.14 -14.74 9.34
C TYR A 286 -18.16 -13.81 8.64
N LEU A 287 -17.82 -12.74 9.34
CA LEU A 287 -16.79 -11.78 8.96
C LEU A 287 -15.81 -11.76 10.13
N ASP A 288 -14.54 -12.05 9.85
CA ASP A 288 -13.51 -12.11 10.87
C ASP A 288 -13.38 -10.75 11.58
N PRO A 289 -13.39 -10.71 12.92
CA PRO A 289 -13.24 -9.47 13.68
C PRO A 289 -11.78 -8.97 13.74
N VAL A 290 -10.84 -9.80 13.29
CA VAL A 290 -9.40 -9.51 13.31
C VAL A 290 -8.90 -9.47 11.88
N ILE A 291 -8.16 -8.42 11.54
CA ILE A 291 -7.47 -8.27 10.25
C ILE A 291 -6.12 -8.99 10.36
N ASP A 292 -5.77 -9.78 9.34
CA ASP A 292 -4.46 -10.39 9.27
C ASP A 292 -3.38 -9.31 9.09
N PRO A 293 -2.39 -9.20 9.99
CA PRO A 293 -1.44 -8.09 9.97
C PRO A 293 -0.47 -8.14 8.78
N LYS A 294 -0.26 -9.31 8.16
CA LYS A 294 0.64 -9.49 7.02
C LYS A 294 -0.03 -9.12 5.70
N THR A 295 -1.29 -9.50 5.57
CA THR A 295 -2.05 -9.35 4.31
C THR A 295 -3.02 -8.17 4.34
N ARG A 296 -3.27 -7.56 5.51
CA ARG A 296 -4.21 -6.44 5.74
C ARG A 296 -5.64 -6.75 5.25
N VAL A 297 -6.03 -8.03 5.30
CA VAL A 297 -7.38 -8.48 4.95
C VAL A 297 -8.05 -9.18 6.13
N ALA A 298 -9.37 -9.02 6.23
CA ALA A 298 -10.23 -9.87 7.04
C ALA A 298 -10.86 -10.95 6.15
N LYS A 299 -11.19 -12.12 6.72
CA LYS A 299 -11.90 -13.16 5.96
C LYS A 299 -13.41 -13.01 6.09
N ALA A 300 -14.09 -12.93 4.96
CA ALA A 300 -15.54 -13.11 4.86
C ALA A 300 -15.84 -14.56 4.48
N ARG A 301 -16.43 -15.31 5.41
CA ARG A 301 -16.77 -16.72 5.24
C ARG A 301 -18.19 -16.89 4.72
N VAL A 302 -18.28 -17.54 3.56
CA VAL A 302 -19.52 -17.98 2.93
C VAL A 302 -19.62 -19.50 3.04
N VAL A 303 -20.74 -20.01 3.54
CA VAL A 303 -20.96 -21.47 3.67
C VAL A 303 -21.77 -21.97 2.48
N VAL A 304 -21.25 -22.99 1.80
CA VAL A 304 -21.81 -23.50 0.54
C VAL A 304 -22.05 -25.00 0.63
N LYS A 305 -23.24 -25.44 0.21
CA LYS A 305 -23.57 -26.86 0.06
C LYS A 305 -22.85 -27.41 -1.17
N ASN A 306 -22.14 -28.52 -1.02
CA ASN A 306 -21.29 -29.13 -2.04
C ASN A 306 -21.71 -30.58 -2.27
N GLY A 307 -22.99 -30.78 -2.63
CA GLY A 307 -23.59 -32.11 -2.76
C GLY A 307 -23.06 -32.92 -3.94
N ASP A 308 -22.59 -32.25 -4.99
CA ASP A 308 -21.95 -32.85 -6.16
C ASP A 308 -20.42 -32.94 -6.04
N HIS A 309 -19.86 -32.50 -4.91
CA HIS A 309 -18.43 -32.49 -4.61
C HIS A 309 -17.56 -31.80 -5.68
N GLN A 310 -18.13 -30.86 -6.45
CA GLN A 310 -17.40 -30.12 -7.47
C GLN A 310 -16.48 -29.06 -6.88
N LEU A 311 -16.87 -28.46 -5.74
CA LEU A 311 -16.05 -27.49 -5.03
C LEU A 311 -15.00 -28.25 -4.22
N LYS A 312 -13.75 -28.21 -4.68
CA LYS A 312 -12.61 -28.82 -4.00
C LYS A 312 -11.86 -27.75 -3.20
N PRO A 313 -11.36 -28.08 -2.00
CA PRO A 313 -10.48 -27.18 -1.26
C PRO A 313 -9.31 -26.68 -2.10
N GLU A 314 -8.84 -25.47 -1.80
CA GLU A 314 -7.79 -24.71 -2.50
C GLU A 314 -8.14 -24.24 -3.92
N MET A 315 -9.37 -24.41 -4.40
CA MET A 315 -9.83 -23.75 -5.63
C MET A 315 -10.00 -22.25 -5.41
N PHE A 316 -9.53 -21.44 -6.36
CA PHE A 316 -9.74 -19.99 -6.36
C PHE A 316 -11.19 -19.62 -6.66
N ALA A 317 -11.70 -18.67 -5.89
CA ALA A 317 -13.02 -18.09 -6.03
C ALA A 317 -12.91 -16.58 -6.28
N SER A 318 -13.71 -16.08 -7.21
CA SER A 318 -13.89 -14.64 -7.44
C SER A 318 -15.36 -14.32 -7.22
N GLY A 319 -15.63 -13.43 -6.29
CA GLY A 319 -16.96 -13.04 -5.86
C GLY A 319 -17.23 -11.56 -6.10
N GLU A 320 -18.52 -11.22 -6.13
CA GLU A 320 -19.00 -9.86 -6.16
C GLU A 320 -20.07 -9.69 -5.07
N VAL A 321 -19.92 -8.62 -4.30
CA VAL A 321 -20.90 -8.16 -3.30
C VAL A 321 -21.41 -6.80 -3.72
N LYS A 322 -22.72 -6.64 -3.72
CA LYS A 322 -23.38 -5.35 -3.95
C LYS A 322 -23.82 -4.82 -2.60
N SER A 323 -23.22 -3.70 -2.19
CA SER A 323 -23.53 -3.03 -0.95
C SER A 323 -24.22 -1.71 -1.22
N GLU A 324 -25.40 -1.51 -0.64
CA GLU A 324 -26.12 -0.24 -0.70
C GLU A 324 -25.65 0.66 0.45
N ILE A 325 -25.41 1.94 0.19
CA ILE A 325 -25.13 2.88 1.27
C ILE A 325 -26.38 3.06 2.11
N ALA A 326 -26.28 2.78 3.41
CA ALA A 326 -27.28 3.16 4.40
C ALA A 326 -27.23 4.67 4.70
N ARG A 327 -27.35 5.53 3.68
CA ARG A 327 -27.60 6.96 3.81
C ARG A 327 -28.99 7.24 3.23
N PRO A 328 -29.91 7.88 3.98
CA PRO A 328 -31.21 8.23 3.44
C PRO A 328 -31.07 9.30 2.35
N GLY A 329 -31.69 9.06 1.18
CA GLY A 329 -31.77 10.01 0.06
C GLY A 329 -31.10 9.51 -1.23
N THR A 330 -31.53 10.08 -2.36
CA THR A 330 -30.83 9.96 -3.64
C THR A 330 -29.53 10.75 -3.57
N GLN A 331 -28.41 10.17 -4.05
CA GLN A 331 -27.13 10.86 -4.07
C GLN A 331 -26.72 11.17 -5.51
N LEU A 332 -26.05 12.32 -5.67
CA LEU A 332 -25.44 12.69 -6.92
C LEU A 332 -24.19 11.85 -7.12
N THR A 333 -24.08 11.25 -8.30
CA THR A 333 -22.92 10.43 -8.66
C THR A 333 -22.32 10.92 -9.95
N VAL A 334 -21.00 10.88 -10.02
CA VAL A 334 -20.23 11.25 -11.21
C VAL A 334 -19.26 10.14 -11.57
N PRO A 335 -19.07 9.81 -12.86
CA PRO A 335 -18.06 8.86 -13.29
C PRO A 335 -16.67 9.31 -12.85
N LYS A 336 -15.80 8.35 -12.48
CA LYS A 336 -14.40 8.66 -12.10
C LYS A 336 -13.66 9.43 -13.19
N SER A 337 -13.95 9.15 -14.46
CA SER A 337 -13.31 9.79 -15.61
C SER A 337 -13.63 11.28 -15.74
N ALA A 338 -14.71 11.76 -15.13
CA ALA A 338 -15.08 13.18 -15.14
C ALA A 338 -14.30 14.03 -14.13
N VAL A 339 -13.75 13.37 -13.10
CA VAL A 339 -13.07 14.02 -11.99
C VAL A 339 -11.59 14.13 -12.29
N MET A 340 -11.05 15.34 -12.20
CA MET A 340 -9.61 15.58 -12.21
C MET A 340 -9.11 15.95 -10.81
N TRP A 341 -7.87 15.55 -10.50
CA TRP A 341 -7.28 15.69 -9.17
C TRP A 341 -6.10 16.65 -9.20
N THR A 342 -6.10 17.67 -8.35
CA THR A 342 -4.96 18.58 -8.16
C THR A 342 -4.22 18.29 -6.84
N GLY A 343 -4.22 17.03 -6.40
CA GLY A 343 -3.71 16.59 -5.10
C GLY A 343 -4.67 16.86 -3.94
N LYS A 344 -4.95 18.13 -3.61
CA LYS A 344 -5.85 18.52 -2.51
C LYS A 344 -7.29 18.80 -2.93
N ARG A 345 -7.54 19.01 -4.23
CA ARG A 345 -8.85 19.40 -4.76
C ARG A 345 -9.28 18.45 -5.85
N SER A 346 -10.59 18.32 -5.99
CA SER A 346 -11.24 17.59 -7.06
C SER A 346 -12.01 18.58 -7.91
N VAL A 347 -11.81 18.54 -9.22
CA VAL A 347 -12.46 19.46 -10.16
C VAL A 347 -13.14 18.70 -11.28
N VAL A 348 -14.22 19.29 -11.79
CA VAL A 348 -14.99 18.80 -12.94
C VAL A 348 -15.24 19.96 -13.90
N TYR A 349 -15.44 19.64 -15.17
CA TYR A 349 -15.87 20.62 -16.17
C TYR A 349 -17.36 20.47 -16.45
N VAL A 350 -18.12 21.53 -16.15
CA VAL A 350 -19.56 21.62 -16.43
C VAL A 350 -19.75 22.28 -17.79
N LYS A 351 -20.53 21.64 -18.65
CA LYS A 351 -20.94 22.18 -19.95
C LYS A 351 -22.04 23.22 -19.75
N LEU A 352 -21.84 24.38 -20.34
CA LEU A 352 -22.78 25.48 -20.38
C LEU A 352 -23.15 25.75 -21.84
N GLN A 353 -24.41 25.54 -22.19
CA GLN A 353 -24.94 25.89 -23.50
C GLN A 353 -25.42 27.34 -23.44
N THR A 354 -24.88 28.20 -24.30
CA THR A 354 -25.35 29.58 -24.45
C THR A 354 -25.73 29.84 -25.92
N ASP A 355 -26.39 30.96 -26.18
CA ASP A 355 -26.71 31.42 -27.54
C ASP A 355 -25.43 31.73 -28.36
N GLN A 356 -24.27 31.84 -27.70
CA GLN A 356 -22.98 32.17 -28.29
C GLN A 356 -22.06 30.96 -28.49
N GLY A 357 -22.49 29.76 -28.08
CA GLY A 357 -21.77 28.51 -28.33
C GLY A 357 -21.73 27.54 -27.15
N LEU A 358 -20.80 26.59 -27.25
CA LEU A 358 -20.54 25.56 -26.25
C LEU A 358 -19.39 26.00 -25.35
N HIS A 359 -19.66 26.14 -24.06
CA HIS A 359 -18.68 26.56 -23.07
C HIS A 359 -18.48 25.50 -21.99
N PHE A 360 -17.30 25.46 -21.40
CA PHE A 360 -16.97 24.60 -20.28
C PHE A 360 -16.43 25.41 -19.13
N LYS A 361 -16.99 25.20 -17.94
CA LYS A 361 -16.60 25.90 -16.72
C LYS A 361 -16.02 24.91 -15.72
N MET A 362 -14.82 25.20 -15.23
CA MET A 362 -14.24 24.46 -14.13
C MET A 362 -15.05 24.70 -12.86
N ARG A 363 -15.34 23.63 -12.12
CA ARG A 363 -15.93 23.70 -10.79
C ARG A 363 -15.22 22.75 -9.84
N GLU A 364 -14.92 23.25 -8.64
CA GLU A 364 -14.44 22.44 -7.54
C GLU A 364 -15.61 21.66 -6.94
N VAL A 365 -15.39 20.38 -6.64
CA VAL A 365 -16.39 19.49 -6.06
C VAL A 365 -15.84 18.80 -4.83
N THR A 366 -16.71 18.58 -3.84
CA THR A 366 -16.41 17.77 -2.67
C THR A 366 -16.88 16.34 -2.95
N LEU A 367 -15.94 15.40 -3.02
CA LEU A 367 -16.24 14.01 -3.31
C LEU A 367 -16.46 13.22 -2.02
N GLY A 368 -17.51 12.41 -2.03
CA GLY A 368 -17.75 11.37 -1.05
C GLY A 368 -17.06 10.05 -1.42
N PRO A 369 -17.52 8.94 -0.84
CA PRO A 369 -16.91 7.63 -1.07
C PRO A 369 -16.96 7.15 -2.53
N ALA A 370 -15.97 6.35 -2.92
CA ALA A 370 -15.93 5.69 -4.21
C ALA A 370 -16.88 4.48 -4.29
N LEU A 371 -17.64 4.37 -5.38
CA LEU A 371 -18.63 3.32 -5.66
C LEU A 371 -18.15 2.25 -6.65
N GLY A 372 -16.84 2.17 -6.90
CA GLY A 372 -16.27 1.39 -8.00
C GLY A 372 -15.85 2.32 -9.12
N ASP A 373 -16.69 2.49 -10.14
CA ASP A 373 -16.40 3.31 -11.33
C ASP A 373 -16.94 4.76 -11.24
N ALA A 374 -17.57 5.11 -10.12
CA ALA A 374 -18.11 6.45 -9.85
C ALA A 374 -17.71 6.95 -8.46
N PHE A 375 -17.82 8.26 -8.26
CA PHE A 375 -17.77 8.92 -6.96
C PHE A 375 -19.13 9.50 -6.60
N ILE A 376 -19.42 9.54 -5.31
CA ILE A 376 -20.49 10.38 -4.77
C ILE A 376 -20.01 11.82 -4.76
N VAL A 377 -20.89 12.75 -5.09
CA VAL A 377 -20.64 14.19 -4.95
C VAL A 377 -21.44 14.69 -3.76
N GLU A 378 -20.74 15.23 -2.76
CA GLU A 378 -21.37 15.81 -1.57
C GLU A 378 -21.71 17.28 -1.81
N GLU A 379 -20.85 18.02 -2.51
CA GLU A 379 -21.07 19.43 -2.83
C GLU A 379 -20.44 19.82 -4.19
N GLY A 380 -20.96 20.88 -4.80
CA GLY A 380 -20.37 21.51 -5.99
C GLY A 380 -20.99 21.14 -7.32
N LEU A 381 -22.00 20.26 -7.37
CA LEU A 381 -22.79 20.00 -8.58
C LEU A 381 -24.27 19.93 -8.24
N ASP A 382 -25.08 20.33 -9.21
CA ASP A 382 -26.54 20.24 -9.14
C ASP A 382 -27.06 19.06 -9.98
N PRO A 383 -28.19 18.44 -9.59
CA PRO A 383 -28.84 17.41 -10.40
C PRO A 383 -29.17 17.91 -11.80
N GLY A 384 -28.89 17.09 -12.82
CA GLY A 384 -29.22 17.42 -14.21
C GLY A 384 -28.18 18.30 -14.93
N GLU A 385 -27.13 18.77 -14.24
CA GLU A 385 -26.00 19.41 -14.92
C GLU A 385 -25.28 18.42 -15.84
N GLU A 386 -24.73 18.92 -16.95
CA GLU A 386 -24.01 18.09 -17.91
C GLU A 386 -22.50 18.29 -17.72
N ILE A 387 -21.78 17.23 -17.36
CA ILE A 387 -20.35 17.26 -17.07
C ILE A 387 -19.55 16.51 -18.13
N VAL A 388 -18.29 16.88 -18.28
CA VAL A 388 -17.37 16.21 -19.21
C VAL A 388 -16.85 14.93 -18.59
N VAL A 389 -17.02 13.80 -19.29
CA VAL A 389 -16.55 12.46 -18.84
C VAL A 389 -15.35 11.95 -19.63
N ASN A 390 -15.07 12.52 -20.81
CA ASN A 390 -13.91 12.23 -21.65
C ASN A 390 -13.38 13.53 -22.26
N GLY A 391 -12.06 13.65 -22.44
CA GLY A 391 -11.41 14.87 -22.94
C GLY A 391 -11.27 15.99 -21.90
N THR A 392 -11.42 15.69 -20.61
CA THR A 392 -11.29 16.65 -19.49
C THR A 392 -9.94 17.35 -19.46
N PHE A 393 -8.85 16.61 -19.70
CA PHE A 393 -7.49 17.17 -19.76
C PHE A 393 -7.29 18.11 -20.95
N SER A 394 -7.87 17.79 -22.12
CA SER A 394 -7.78 18.65 -23.30
C SER A 394 -8.48 20.00 -23.07
N ILE A 395 -9.62 19.97 -22.38
CA ILE A 395 -10.32 21.19 -21.96
C ILE A 395 -9.50 21.97 -20.93
N ASP A 396 -8.86 21.29 -19.97
CA ASP A 396 -8.00 21.94 -18.99
C ASP A 396 -6.78 22.62 -19.60
N ALA A 397 -6.12 21.94 -20.53
CA ALA A 397 -5.00 22.51 -21.27
C ALA A 397 -5.43 23.73 -22.10
N ALA A 398 -6.58 23.67 -22.76
CA ALA A 398 -7.13 24.81 -23.50
C ALA A 398 -7.48 25.99 -22.57
N ALA A 399 -8.08 25.70 -21.40
CA ALA A 399 -8.38 26.71 -20.38
C ALA A 399 -7.09 27.36 -19.83
N GLN A 400 -6.06 26.55 -19.55
CA GLN A 400 -4.77 27.03 -19.07
C GLN A 400 -4.06 27.91 -20.10
N LEU A 401 -4.02 27.48 -21.37
CA LEU A 401 -3.47 28.28 -22.46
C LEU A 401 -4.22 29.60 -22.58
N ALA A 402 -5.55 29.58 -22.55
CA ALA A 402 -6.39 30.78 -22.58
C ALA A 402 -6.31 31.65 -21.31
N GLY A 403 -5.61 31.21 -20.25
CA GLY A 403 -5.51 31.93 -18.97
C GLY A 403 -6.74 31.91 -18.11
N LYS A 404 -7.68 31.02 -18.44
CA LYS A 404 -8.85 30.75 -17.62
C LYS A 404 -8.44 29.87 -16.43
N PRO A 405 -9.30 29.77 -15.40
CA PRO A 405 -9.07 28.84 -14.30
C PRO A 405 -8.82 27.42 -14.82
N SER A 406 -7.71 26.82 -14.38
CA SER A 406 -7.26 25.47 -14.72
C SER A 406 -6.76 24.75 -13.47
N MET A 407 -6.45 23.45 -13.57
CA MET A 407 -5.95 22.66 -12.43
C MET A 407 -4.71 23.30 -11.79
N MET A 408 -3.84 23.87 -12.62
CA MET A 408 -2.58 24.48 -12.23
C MET A 408 -2.71 25.98 -11.89
N SER A 409 -3.82 26.63 -12.22
CA SER A 409 -4.02 28.08 -12.04
C SER A 409 -5.46 28.41 -11.61
N PRO A 410 -5.76 28.39 -10.30
CA PRO A 410 -7.13 28.48 -9.76
C PRO A 410 -7.86 29.80 -10.04
N GLN A 411 -7.12 30.92 -10.06
CA GLN A 411 -7.68 32.27 -10.17
C GLN A 411 -7.69 32.81 -11.61
N GLY A 412 -7.19 32.04 -12.58
CA GLY A 412 -6.92 32.56 -13.93
C GLY A 412 -5.88 33.69 -13.88
N ALA A 413 -5.42 34.13 -15.04
CA ALA A 413 -4.32 35.08 -15.13
C ALA A 413 -4.70 36.57 -14.93
N SER A 414 -5.88 36.86 -14.37
CA SER A 414 -6.43 38.22 -14.29
C SER A 414 -6.04 39.01 -13.03
N SER A 415 -5.12 38.52 -12.20
CA SER A 415 -4.57 39.29 -11.08
C SER A 415 -3.24 39.95 -11.46
N SER A 416 -3.26 40.86 -12.44
CA SER A 416 -2.14 41.77 -12.70
C SER A 416 -2.16 42.91 -11.66
N GLN A 417 -1.63 42.63 -10.47
CA GLN A 417 -0.96 43.66 -9.67
C GLN A 417 0.52 43.31 -9.66
N GLY A 418 1.32 44.22 -10.22
CA GLY A 418 2.76 44.06 -10.39
C GLY A 418 3.44 43.69 -9.07
N GLY A 419 3.94 42.46 -9.00
CA GLY A 419 4.84 41.98 -7.96
C GLY A 419 6.10 41.49 -8.66
N ALA A 420 7.23 42.11 -8.31
CA ALA A 420 8.56 41.77 -8.82
C ALA A 420 8.83 40.26 -8.76
N ALA A 421 9.48 39.74 -9.80
CA ALA A 421 10.04 38.39 -9.80
C ALA A 421 11.05 38.25 -8.64
N MET A 422 10.66 37.50 -7.60
CA MET A 422 11.55 37.07 -6.54
C MET A 422 12.05 35.67 -6.88
N THR A 423 13.20 35.59 -7.53
CA THR A 423 14.04 34.39 -7.49
C THR A 423 14.66 34.30 -6.09
N GLY A 424 14.10 33.46 -5.23
CA GLY A 424 14.60 33.24 -3.89
C GLY A 424 14.13 31.91 -3.33
N HIS A 425 14.96 30.88 -3.46
CA HIS A 425 14.78 29.61 -2.77
C HIS A 425 15.11 29.78 -1.29
N SER A 426 14.09 29.78 -0.45
CA SER A 426 14.21 29.65 1.01
C SER A 426 13.22 28.61 1.49
N HIS A 427 13.70 27.38 1.68
CA HIS A 427 12.96 26.35 2.40
C HIS A 427 13.16 26.57 3.90
N GLY A 428 12.14 27.11 4.56
CA GLY A 428 12.10 27.28 6.01
C GLY A 428 10.70 26.99 6.55
N GLY A 429 10.56 25.80 7.16
CA GLY A 429 9.64 25.50 8.26
C GLY A 429 8.14 25.49 7.96
N MET A 430 7.57 24.29 7.76
CA MET A 430 6.17 24.04 8.10
C MET A 430 6.06 23.10 9.29
N THR A 431 5.50 23.66 10.36
CA THR A 431 5.03 23.02 11.58
C THR A 431 3.86 22.07 11.24
N PRO A 432 3.83 20.82 11.76
CA PRO A 432 2.62 20.00 11.71
C PRO A 432 1.64 20.34 12.85
N PRO A 433 0.33 20.08 12.69
CA PRO A 433 -0.72 20.43 13.64
C PRO A 433 -0.77 19.46 14.83
N GLN A 434 -1.17 19.97 16.01
CA GLN A 434 -1.42 19.18 17.21
C GLN A 434 -2.82 18.56 17.23
N THR A 435 -2.88 17.23 17.38
CA THR A 435 -3.92 16.40 18.05
C THR A 435 -3.40 14.95 18.06
N ASP A 436 -3.61 14.04 18.99
CA ASP A 436 -3.95 13.97 20.41
C ASP A 436 -3.40 12.58 20.86
N HIS A 437 -3.06 12.42 22.14
CA HIS A 437 -2.22 11.34 22.67
C HIS A 437 -2.87 9.95 22.67
N SER A 438 -2.18 8.95 22.08
CA SER A 438 -2.17 7.58 22.61
C SER A 438 -0.86 6.85 22.26
N GLN A 439 0.02 6.83 23.26
CA GLN A 439 1.15 5.93 23.54
C GLN A 439 1.58 4.90 22.48
N HIS A 440 2.64 5.21 21.75
CA HIS A 440 3.71 4.27 21.37
C HIS A 440 5.00 5.09 21.17
N GLU A 441 6.09 4.72 21.85
CA GLU A 441 7.40 5.38 21.72
C GLU A 441 7.90 5.22 20.27
N VAL A 442 7.97 6.33 19.54
CA VAL A 442 8.53 6.39 18.18
C VAL A 442 10.05 6.48 18.31
N GLU A 443 10.76 5.42 17.93
CA GLU A 443 12.18 5.49 17.62
C GLU A 443 12.40 6.48 16.47
N LYS A 444 13.26 7.48 16.70
CA LYS A 444 13.68 8.46 15.72
C LYS A 444 14.31 7.74 14.52
N GLN A 445 13.66 7.77 13.35
CA GLN A 445 14.27 7.29 12.09
C GLN A 445 15.56 8.08 11.84
N LEU A 446 16.67 7.37 11.59
CA LEU A 446 17.96 7.97 11.28
C LEU A 446 17.91 8.52 9.84
N GLU A 447 17.88 9.84 9.69
CA GLU A 447 17.88 10.49 8.37
C GLU A 447 19.28 10.43 7.73
N VAL A 448 19.38 9.89 6.51
CA VAL A 448 20.62 9.85 5.72
C VAL A 448 21.03 11.26 5.30
N ASN A 449 22.30 11.62 5.49
CA ASN A 449 22.82 12.93 5.11
C ASN A 449 23.10 12.99 3.60
N LYS A 450 22.08 13.36 2.82
CA LYS A 450 22.17 13.50 1.35
C LYS A 450 22.68 14.89 0.99
N SER A 451 23.84 14.97 0.33
CA SER A 451 24.42 16.21 -0.20
C SER A 451 25.19 15.91 -1.48
N ASP A 452 24.96 16.73 -2.50
CA ASP A 452 25.64 16.65 -3.81
C ASP A 452 26.95 17.45 -3.83
N GLN A 453 27.30 18.11 -2.72
CA GLN A 453 28.56 18.85 -2.62
C GLN A 453 29.75 17.90 -2.43
N THR A 454 30.80 18.11 -3.23
CA THR A 454 32.06 17.38 -3.07
C THR A 454 33.08 18.20 -2.30
N TYR A 455 33.87 17.54 -1.45
CA TYR A 455 34.91 18.15 -0.63
C TYR A 455 36.28 17.59 -1.00
N ALA A 456 37.26 18.48 -1.12
CA ALA A 456 38.66 18.07 -1.19
C ALA A 456 39.05 17.39 0.13
N SER A 457 39.66 16.21 0.05
CA SER A 457 40.01 15.38 1.21
C SER A 457 41.46 14.89 1.11
N ASP A 458 42.09 14.70 2.27
CA ASP A 458 43.45 14.20 2.37
C ASP A 458 43.54 12.77 1.78
N PRO A 459 44.59 12.42 1.02
CA PRO A 459 44.77 11.07 0.48
C PRO A 459 44.70 9.96 1.54
N GLU A 460 45.19 10.21 2.76
CA GLU A 460 45.13 9.28 3.88
C GLU A 460 43.69 9.09 4.36
N PHE A 461 42.89 10.17 4.42
CA PHE A 461 41.47 10.09 4.75
C PHE A 461 40.68 9.28 3.70
N ARG A 462 40.96 9.51 2.41
CA ARG A 462 40.37 8.71 1.32
C ARG A 462 40.74 7.23 1.46
N SER A 463 41.98 6.92 1.85
CA SER A 463 42.44 5.55 2.13
C SER A 463 41.66 4.91 3.28
N GLN A 464 41.42 5.65 4.37
CA GLN A 464 40.63 5.17 5.51
C GLN A 464 39.16 4.91 5.12
N LEU A 465 38.55 5.76 4.29
CA LEU A 465 37.19 5.52 3.78
C LEU A 465 37.12 4.32 2.84
N ARG A 466 38.16 4.04 2.03
CA ARG A 466 38.24 2.78 1.28
C ARG A 466 38.25 1.57 2.20
N ALA A 467 38.97 1.64 3.32
CA ALA A 467 38.97 0.57 4.31
C ALA A 467 37.58 0.37 4.95
N VAL A 468 36.81 1.44 5.17
CA VAL A 468 35.41 1.34 5.62
C VAL A 468 34.55 0.63 4.57
N PHE A 469 34.69 0.97 3.29
CA PHE A 469 34.00 0.26 2.21
C PHE A 469 34.35 -1.23 2.15
N THR A 470 35.64 -1.58 2.20
CA THR A 470 36.07 -2.98 2.23
C THR A 470 35.53 -3.73 3.44
N ALA A 471 35.45 -3.07 4.61
CA ALA A 471 34.90 -3.68 5.82
C ALA A 471 33.37 -3.81 5.81
N TYR A 472 32.67 -3.05 4.96
CA TYR A 472 31.22 -3.12 4.79
C TYR A 472 30.79 -4.36 3.99
N LEU A 473 31.56 -4.77 2.97
CA LEU A 473 31.20 -5.88 2.08
C LEU A 473 30.90 -7.20 2.82
N PRO A 474 31.70 -7.64 3.82
CA PRO A 474 31.38 -8.85 4.59
C PRO A 474 30.07 -8.76 5.40
N VAL A 475 29.62 -7.56 5.78
CA VAL A 475 28.32 -7.37 6.46
C VAL A 475 27.19 -7.67 5.46
N LYS A 476 27.27 -7.08 4.26
CA LYS A 476 26.36 -7.37 3.15
C LYS A 476 26.34 -8.86 2.82
N ASP A 477 27.50 -9.50 2.65
CA ASP A 477 27.59 -10.92 2.29
C ASP A 477 26.95 -11.84 3.34
N ALA A 478 27.11 -11.52 4.63
CA ALA A 478 26.46 -12.27 5.70
C ALA A 478 24.93 -12.16 5.64
N LEU A 479 24.39 -10.99 5.28
CA LEU A 479 22.94 -10.78 5.09
C LEU A 479 22.40 -11.49 3.83
N VAL A 480 23.19 -11.56 2.75
CA VAL A 480 22.90 -12.40 1.57
C VAL A 480 22.77 -13.87 2.00
N ALA A 481 23.73 -14.36 2.79
CA ALA A 481 23.71 -15.72 3.35
C ALA A 481 22.60 -15.94 4.40
N SER A 482 21.91 -14.87 4.83
CA SER A 482 20.90 -14.89 5.90
C SER A 482 21.46 -15.39 7.25
N ASP A 483 22.75 -15.13 7.52
CA ASP A 483 23.43 -15.49 8.77
C ASP A 483 23.56 -14.25 9.67
N VAL A 484 22.55 -14.04 10.53
CA VAL A 484 22.48 -12.91 11.46
C VAL A 484 23.69 -12.86 12.41
N LYS A 485 24.17 -14.00 12.91
CA LYS A 485 25.31 -14.02 13.85
C LYS A 485 26.59 -13.58 13.17
N MET A 486 26.79 -14.01 11.93
CA MET A 486 27.92 -13.57 11.13
C MET A 486 27.78 -12.09 10.81
N ALA A 487 26.59 -11.61 10.43
CA ALA A 487 26.34 -10.21 10.12
C ALA A 487 26.60 -9.29 11.32
N SER A 488 26.11 -9.59 12.53
CA SER A 488 26.40 -8.80 13.73
C SER A 488 27.89 -8.79 14.07
N GLN A 489 28.58 -9.93 13.88
CA GLN A 489 30.02 -10.02 14.09
C GLN A 489 30.82 -9.20 13.06
N ARG A 490 30.43 -9.21 11.78
CA ARG A 490 31.03 -8.36 10.74
C ARG A 490 30.72 -6.88 10.96
N ALA A 491 29.51 -6.56 11.43
CA ALA A 491 29.16 -5.19 11.81
C ALA A 491 30.06 -4.69 12.95
N LYS A 492 30.48 -5.57 13.88
CA LYS A 492 31.43 -5.21 14.94
C LYS A 492 32.82 -4.89 14.39
N ASP A 493 33.27 -5.65 13.40
CA ASP A 493 34.52 -5.38 12.69
C ASP A 493 34.44 -4.04 11.94
N LEU A 494 33.34 -3.79 11.22
CA LEU A 494 33.06 -2.53 10.53
C LEU A 494 33.04 -1.34 11.50
N LEU A 495 32.37 -1.46 12.64
CA LEU A 495 32.32 -0.41 13.66
C LEU A 495 33.71 -0.03 14.15
N SER A 496 34.59 -1.03 14.36
CA SER A 496 35.99 -0.81 14.74
C SER A 496 36.78 -0.05 13.67
N VAL A 497 36.51 -0.28 12.39
CA VAL A 497 37.14 0.46 11.28
C VAL A 497 36.62 1.88 11.20
N ILE A 498 35.30 2.09 11.30
CA ILE A 498 34.67 3.42 11.31
C ILE A 498 35.23 4.27 12.45
N SER A 499 35.37 3.72 13.66
CA SER A 499 35.90 4.45 14.82
C SER A 499 37.38 4.81 14.72
N LYS A 500 38.14 4.21 13.80
CA LYS A 500 39.57 4.50 13.57
C LYS A 500 39.81 5.58 12.52
N VAL A 501 38.78 6.04 11.81
CA VAL A 501 38.91 7.10 10.83
C VAL A 501 39.32 8.39 11.55
N ASP A 502 40.43 8.99 11.13
CA ASP A 502 41.03 10.14 11.77
C ASP A 502 40.26 11.42 11.39
N MET A 503 39.52 11.95 12.36
CA MET A 503 38.71 13.16 12.21
C MET A 503 39.55 14.43 11.96
N THR A 504 40.86 14.41 12.24
CA THR A 504 41.74 15.58 12.08
C THR A 504 42.17 15.83 10.63
N LEU A 505 41.99 14.82 9.76
CA LEU A 505 42.34 14.88 8.34
C LEU A 505 41.32 15.65 7.47
N VAL A 506 40.16 15.98 8.03
CA VAL A 506 39.11 16.79 7.39
C VAL A 506 38.88 18.06 8.20
N LYS A 507 38.80 19.22 7.52
CA LYS A 507 38.71 20.55 8.15
C LYS A 507 37.57 21.37 7.54
N GLY A 508 37.10 22.38 8.29
CA GLY A 508 36.07 23.32 7.81
C GLY A 508 34.71 22.63 7.60
N ASP A 509 34.03 22.96 6.51
CA ASP A 509 32.70 22.40 6.22
C ASP A 509 32.75 20.90 5.90
N ALA A 510 33.85 20.41 5.32
CA ALA A 510 34.09 18.99 5.08
C ALA A 510 34.10 18.18 6.39
N HIS A 511 34.63 18.75 7.48
CA HIS A 511 34.59 18.13 8.81
C HIS A 511 33.17 18.04 9.36
N LYS A 512 32.37 19.11 9.21
CA LYS A 512 30.98 19.13 9.69
C LYS A 512 30.13 18.09 8.96
N GLU A 513 30.30 17.97 7.65
CA GLU A 513 29.61 16.95 6.86
C GLU A 513 30.07 15.54 7.22
N TRP A 514 31.37 15.33 7.42
CA TRP A 514 31.89 14.05 7.92
C TRP A 514 31.27 13.67 9.28
N MET A 515 31.11 14.62 10.21
CA MET A 515 30.51 14.32 11.51
C MET A 515 29.05 13.88 11.41
N LYS A 516 28.27 14.45 10.49
CA LYS A 516 26.90 14.00 10.20
C LYS A 516 26.90 12.59 9.59
N ASP A 517 27.80 12.35 8.64
CA ASP A 517 27.93 11.05 7.98
C ASP A 517 28.34 9.97 8.99
N LEU A 518 29.28 10.28 9.87
CA LEU A 518 29.79 9.42 10.93
C LEU A 518 28.69 9.08 11.95
N GLU A 519 27.81 10.02 12.30
CA GLU A 519 26.68 9.76 13.21
C GLU A 519 25.77 8.66 12.66
N VAL A 520 25.41 8.73 11.38
CA VAL A 520 24.56 7.72 10.72
C VAL A 520 25.31 6.39 10.58
N LEU A 521 26.55 6.39 10.08
CA LEU A 521 27.35 5.17 9.93
C LEU A 521 27.56 4.45 11.28
N HIS A 522 27.90 5.21 12.33
CA HIS A 522 28.17 4.65 13.64
C HIS A 522 26.90 4.17 14.33
N SER A 523 25.81 4.95 14.31
CA SER A 523 24.54 4.58 14.93
C SER A 523 23.92 3.34 14.28
N THR A 524 23.91 3.29 12.94
CA THR A 524 23.36 2.15 12.20
C THR A 524 24.16 0.87 12.46
N THR A 525 25.48 0.94 12.32
CA THR A 525 26.36 -0.20 12.57
C THR A 525 26.28 -0.67 14.02
N LYS A 526 26.22 0.25 14.99
CA LYS A 526 26.08 -0.10 16.43
C LYS A 526 24.76 -0.80 16.74
N LYS A 527 23.66 -0.44 16.07
CA LYS A 527 22.38 -1.17 16.19
C LYS A 527 22.53 -2.61 15.67
N MET A 528 23.15 -2.80 14.50
CA MET A 528 23.39 -4.13 13.93
C MET A 528 24.27 -5.02 14.83
N VAL A 529 25.26 -4.47 15.53
CA VAL A 529 26.15 -5.26 16.43
C VAL A 529 25.38 -5.95 17.57
N ASN A 530 24.28 -5.37 18.04
CA ASN A 530 23.52 -5.87 19.19
C ASN A 530 22.22 -6.57 18.80
N GLU A 531 21.98 -6.75 17.49
CA GLU A 531 20.75 -7.30 16.99
C GLU A 531 20.84 -8.83 16.84
N SER A 532 19.71 -9.51 17.00
CA SER A 532 19.57 -10.95 16.81
C SER A 532 18.44 -11.31 15.83
N ASP A 533 17.65 -10.32 15.43
CA ASP A 533 16.60 -10.41 14.42
C ASP A 533 17.14 -10.03 13.03
N LEU A 534 16.99 -10.96 12.08
CA LEU A 534 17.52 -10.80 10.71
C LEU A 534 16.78 -9.70 9.94
N GLU A 535 15.48 -9.53 10.20
CA GLU A 535 14.67 -8.51 9.55
C GLU A 535 15.09 -7.11 10.01
N ILE A 536 15.39 -6.92 11.30
CA ILE A 536 15.89 -5.64 11.83
C ILE A 536 17.28 -5.32 11.26
N GLU A 537 18.20 -6.29 11.18
CA GLU A 537 19.52 -6.03 10.54
C GLU A 537 19.40 -5.63 9.08
N ARG A 538 18.43 -6.19 8.35
CA ARG A 538 18.15 -5.83 6.95
C ARG A 538 17.57 -4.43 6.81
N GLU A 539 16.71 -4.00 7.73
CA GLU A 539 16.22 -2.62 7.77
C GLU A 539 17.37 -1.63 8.01
N MET A 540 18.31 -1.99 8.89
CA MET A 540 19.47 -1.16 9.20
C MET A 540 20.51 -1.07 8.07
N LEU A 541 20.53 -2.05 7.16
CA LEU A 541 21.43 -2.04 6.00
C LEU A 541 21.16 -0.87 5.06
N SER A 542 19.90 -0.49 4.87
CA SER A 542 19.50 0.56 3.92
C SER A 542 20.12 1.93 4.27
N PRO A 543 19.92 2.49 5.48
CA PRO A 543 20.56 3.75 5.82
C PRO A 543 22.09 3.65 5.92
N LEU A 544 22.64 2.50 6.32
CA LEU A 544 24.09 2.27 6.36
C LEU A 544 24.71 2.36 4.96
N SER A 545 24.12 1.65 3.99
CA SER A 545 24.64 1.61 2.63
C SER A 545 24.43 2.92 1.87
N ASP A 546 23.27 3.56 2.03
CA ASP A 546 22.97 4.82 1.35
C ASP A 546 23.89 5.93 1.89
N GLN A 547 24.10 5.97 3.20
CA GLN A 547 25.05 6.89 3.81
C GLN A 547 26.48 6.65 3.33
N LEU A 548 26.95 5.40 3.32
CA LEU A 548 28.31 5.08 2.87
C LEU A 548 28.53 5.50 1.41
N PHE A 549 27.56 5.26 0.53
CA PHE A 549 27.61 5.72 -0.86
C PHE A 549 27.77 7.25 -0.95
N HIS A 550 26.92 7.99 -0.25
CA HIS A 550 26.99 9.45 -0.26
C HIS A 550 28.32 9.95 0.34
N THR A 551 28.84 9.32 1.39
CA THR A 551 30.16 9.64 1.95
C THR A 551 31.27 9.43 0.91
N LEU A 552 31.28 8.30 0.19
CA LEU A 552 32.29 8.02 -0.84
C LEU A 552 32.24 9.06 -1.96
N LYS A 553 31.05 9.45 -2.44
CA LYS A 553 30.87 10.49 -3.46
C LYS A 553 31.31 11.87 -2.96
N LYS A 554 30.88 12.29 -1.76
CA LYS A 554 31.23 13.60 -1.17
C LYS A 554 32.75 13.78 -1.05
N PHE A 555 33.47 12.75 -0.60
CA PHE A 555 34.91 12.82 -0.40
C PHE A 555 35.72 12.29 -1.59
N GLN A 556 35.07 12.06 -2.74
CA GLN A 556 35.67 11.63 -4.00
C GLN A 556 36.55 10.38 -3.83
N VAL A 557 36.06 9.37 -3.10
CA VAL A 557 36.79 8.14 -2.84
C VAL A 557 36.52 7.14 -3.96
N GLU A 558 37.56 6.81 -4.74
CA GLU A 558 37.48 5.80 -5.79
C GLU A 558 37.55 4.39 -5.18
N VAL A 559 36.54 3.58 -5.45
CA VAL A 559 36.45 2.17 -5.04
C VAL A 559 35.99 1.34 -6.24
N SER A 560 36.46 0.10 -6.37
CA SER A 560 35.90 -0.82 -7.37
C SER A 560 34.68 -1.50 -6.78
N GLY A 561 33.49 -1.18 -7.30
CA GLY A 561 32.23 -1.75 -6.83
C GLY A 561 31.01 -1.22 -7.60
N PHE A 562 29.84 -1.67 -7.18
CA PHE A 562 28.56 -1.39 -7.81
C PHE A 562 27.54 -0.94 -6.77
N ARG A 563 26.70 0.03 -7.13
CA ARG A 563 25.49 0.36 -6.39
C ARG A 563 24.32 -0.40 -7.02
N GLN A 564 23.72 -1.28 -6.24
CA GLN A 564 22.59 -2.11 -6.66
C GLN A 564 21.31 -1.65 -5.94
N TYR A 565 20.15 -1.92 -6.55
CA TYR A 565 18.85 -1.47 -6.05
C TYR A 565 17.80 -2.58 -6.10
N CYS A 566 16.96 -2.62 -5.06
CA CYS A 566 15.83 -3.54 -4.98
C CYS A 566 14.55 -2.71 -4.79
N PRO A 567 13.58 -2.78 -5.73
CA PRO A 567 12.35 -1.99 -5.65
C PRO A 567 11.34 -2.50 -4.61
N MET A 568 11.52 -3.72 -4.06
CA MET A 568 10.53 -4.37 -3.20
C MET A 568 10.75 -4.16 -1.69
N VAL A 569 11.82 -3.47 -1.30
CA VAL A 569 12.14 -3.22 0.12
C VAL A 569 11.22 -2.13 0.68
N ALA A 570 10.87 -2.22 1.98
CA ALA A 570 10.07 -1.23 2.72
C ALA A 570 8.77 -0.82 2.01
N ASP A 571 7.85 -1.77 1.80
CA ASP A 571 6.53 -1.54 1.16
C ASP A 571 6.62 -0.95 -0.27
N ASN A 572 7.61 -1.39 -1.05
CA ASN A 572 7.92 -0.92 -2.39
C ASN A 572 8.46 0.52 -2.48
N GLN A 573 9.05 1.04 -1.40
CA GLN A 573 9.85 2.27 -1.44
C GLN A 573 11.25 2.01 -2.05
N GLY A 574 11.71 0.76 -1.93
CA GLY A 574 12.97 0.28 -2.43
C GLY A 574 14.19 0.73 -1.63
N ALA A 575 15.31 0.02 -1.80
CA ALA A 575 16.52 0.28 -1.07
C ALA A 575 17.77 -0.05 -1.89
N TYR A 576 18.84 0.71 -1.66
CA TYR A 576 20.14 0.55 -2.30
C TYR A 576 21.09 -0.28 -1.43
N TRP A 577 22.03 -0.98 -2.06
CA TRP A 577 23.20 -1.52 -1.37
C TRP A 577 24.44 -1.39 -2.25
N LEU A 578 25.63 -1.40 -1.64
CA LEU A 578 26.90 -1.48 -2.37
C LEU A 578 27.40 -2.92 -2.47
N SER A 579 28.05 -3.27 -3.57
CA SER A 579 28.61 -4.59 -3.88
C SER A 579 29.99 -4.46 -4.53
N ASP A 580 30.81 -5.50 -4.49
CA ASP A 580 32.10 -5.64 -5.19
C ASP A 580 31.99 -6.47 -6.48
N SER A 581 30.80 -6.95 -6.81
CA SER A 581 30.48 -7.68 -8.04
C SER A 581 29.24 -7.10 -8.72
N ASP A 582 29.20 -7.21 -10.04
CA ASP A 582 28.07 -6.89 -10.91
C ASP A 582 26.94 -7.93 -10.80
N GLU A 583 27.21 -9.11 -10.24
CA GLU A 583 26.19 -10.10 -9.91
C GLU A 583 25.26 -9.57 -8.81
N VAL A 584 23.95 -9.59 -9.08
CA VAL A 584 22.94 -9.13 -8.12
C VAL A 584 22.66 -10.23 -7.10
N LEU A 585 23.16 -10.02 -5.88
CA LEU A 585 22.90 -10.86 -4.71
C LEU A 585 22.23 -10.02 -3.62
N ASN A 586 20.91 -10.18 -3.47
CA ASN A 586 20.06 -9.32 -2.67
C ASN A 586 20.19 -9.59 -1.16
N PRO A 587 20.74 -8.65 -0.37
CA PRO A 587 20.92 -8.84 1.07
C PRO A 587 19.61 -8.68 1.88
N TYR A 588 18.60 -7.98 1.34
CA TYR A 588 17.31 -7.73 2.00
C TYR A 588 16.38 -8.94 2.03
N PHE A 589 16.50 -9.83 1.04
CA PHE A 589 15.68 -11.04 0.98
C PHE A 589 16.49 -12.33 1.09
N GLY A 590 17.81 -12.26 0.87
CA GLY A 590 18.72 -13.41 0.89
C GLY A 590 18.16 -14.57 0.07
N ASN A 591 18.21 -15.77 0.63
CA ASN A 591 17.75 -17.03 0.00
C ASN A 591 16.31 -17.01 -0.54
N LYS A 592 15.45 -16.07 -0.12
CA LYS A 592 14.07 -15.97 -0.63
C LYS A 592 14.05 -15.43 -2.06
N MET A 593 14.92 -14.47 -2.40
CA MET A 593 14.94 -13.77 -3.70
C MET A 593 16.36 -13.25 -4.01
N LEU A 594 17.35 -14.14 -4.06
CA LEU A 594 18.77 -13.80 -4.23
C LEU A 594 19.06 -12.91 -5.45
N THR A 595 18.42 -13.19 -6.58
CA THR A 595 18.71 -12.50 -7.86
C THR A 595 17.79 -11.31 -8.15
N CYS A 596 17.02 -10.85 -7.16
CA CYS A 596 16.07 -9.75 -7.34
C CYS A 596 16.74 -8.40 -7.12
N GLY A 597 16.81 -7.57 -8.16
CA GLY A 597 17.38 -6.23 -8.11
C GLY A 597 18.11 -5.90 -9.41
N ASN A 598 18.59 -4.66 -9.53
CA ASN A 598 19.35 -4.20 -10.69
C ASN A 598 20.62 -3.48 -10.24
N VAL A 599 21.65 -3.47 -11.10
CA VAL A 599 22.81 -2.58 -10.95
C VAL A 599 22.42 -1.20 -11.47
N GLU A 600 22.54 -0.18 -10.63
CA GLU A 600 22.19 1.21 -10.96
C GLU A 600 23.42 2.03 -11.39
N GLU A 601 24.56 1.82 -10.73
CA GLU A 601 25.78 2.61 -10.95
C GLU A 601 27.04 1.81 -10.65
N GLU A 602 28.11 2.00 -11.43
CA GLU A 602 29.47 1.55 -11.13
C GLU A 602 30.20 2.68 -10.36
N LEU A 603 30.87 2.32 -9.26
CA LEU A 603 31.41 3.28 -8.27
C LEU A 603 32.81 3.82 -8.59
#